data_AF-A0A7K5MF56-F1
#
_entry.id   AF-A0A7K5MF56-F1
#
_cell.length_a   1.000
_cell.length_b   1.000
_cell.length_c   1.000
_cell.angle_alpha   90.00
_cell.angle_beta   90.00
_cell.angle_gamma   90.00
#
_symmetry.space_group_name_H-M   'P 1'
#
loop_
_entity.id
_entity.type
_entity.pdbx_description
1 polymer ?
#
loop_
_entity_poly.entity_id
_entity_poly.type
_entity_poly.pdbx_seq_one_letter_code
_entity_poly.pdbx_strand_id
1 'polypeptide(L)'
;FLPQVCGCIILGFSIWIRVSSAQQVNAYSHTSTTMLGGVNLLIAVGAIIMILGFLGCCGAVKESRCMLMLFFIALLLILILQMAAGIIGAVYKPQVEAAFNLTLSEGISALQSTTAEYKEYQEEFQKLQKMYQCCGLKDGPKDWGQNFDKQNDICQCEVEKPSSSDLCITYGGRYIYKKSCGEVIMKQVRDSLVIIMGIAFGLAVVEILGLVFSMTLYCQIGSK
;
A
#
# COMPACT_ATOMS: atom_id res chain seq x y z
N PHE A 1 3.93 -3.96 -25.48
CA PHE A 1 5.31 -4.30 -25.06
C PHE A 1 5.68 -3.69 -23.70
N LEU A 2 5.65 -2.36 -23.53
CA LEU A 2 5.95 -1.71 -22.24
C LEU A 2 5.18 -2.27 -21.02
N PRO A 3 3.85 -2.47 -21.07
CA PRO A 3 3.10 -3.04 -19.94
C PRO A 3 3.58 -4.44 -19.53
N GLN A 4 4.04 -5.26 -20.50
CA GLN A 4 4.57 -6.59 -20.24
C GLN A 4 5.81 -6.53 -19.35
N VAL A 5 6.75 -5.66 -19.72
CA VAL A 5 8.03 -5.51 -19.00
C VAL A 5 7.77 -5.00 -17.59
N CYS A 6 6.88 -4.01 -17.44
CA CYS A 6 6.44 -3.55 -16.12
C CYS A 6 5.83 -4.68 -15.29
N GLY A 7 4.95 -5.50 -15.87
CA GLY A 7 4.36 -6.65 -15.20
C GLY A 7 5.40 -7.66 -14.69
N CYS A 8 6.40 -8.00 -15.52
CA CYS A 8 7.48 -8.90 -15.13
C CYS A 8 8.33 -8.34 -13.98
N ILE A 9 8.66 -7.04 -14.01
CA ILE A 9 9.42 -6.38 -12.94
C ILE A 9 8.63 -6.40 -11.62
N ILE A 10 7.35 -6.02 -11.66
CA ILE A 10 6.49 -5.99 -10.47
C ILE A 10 6.34 -7.40 -9.88
N LEU A 11 6.10 -8.41 -10.72
CA LEU A 11 6.01 -9.80 -10.28
C LEU A 11 7.29 -10.29 -9.64
N GLY A 12 8.44 -10.07 -10.30
CA GLY A 12 9.74 -10.51 -9.80
C GLY A 12 10.04 -9.89 -8.43
N PHE A 13 9.81 -8.57 -8.30
CA PHE A 13 10.00 -7.86 -7.04
C PHE A 13 9.06 -8.34 -5.93
N SER A 14 7.79 -8.59 -6.27
CA SER A 14 6.78 -9.04 -5.30
C SER A 14 7.07 -10.47 -4.80
N ILE A 15 7.50 -11.36 -5.68
CA ILE A 15 7.92 -12.72 -5.34
C ILE A 15 9.19 -12.67 -4.47
N TRP A 16 10.15 -11.81 -4.81
CA TRP A 16 11.36 -11.63 -4.00
C TRP A 16 11.03 -11.23 -2.56
N ILE A 17 10.15 -10.24 -2.37
CA ILE A 17 9.67 -9.83 -1.03
C ILE A 17 8.94 -10.98 -0.34
N ARG A 18 8.08 -11.72 -1.06
CA ARG A 18 7.33 -12.84 -0.47
C ARG A 18 8.25 -13.95 0.05
N VAL A 19 9.31 -14.25 -0.68
CA VAL A 19 10.30 -15.28 -0.30
C VAL A 19 11.19 -14.78 0.84
N SER A 20 11.70 -13.55 0.75
CA SER A 20 12.53 -12.96 1.80
C SER A 20 11.79 -12.87 3.13
N SER A 21 10.51 -12.47 3.10
CA SER A 21 9.65 -12.43 4.28
C SER A 21 9.33 -13.84 4.81
N ALA A 22 9.02 -14.82 3.94
CA ALA A 22 8.81 -16.21 4.37
C ALA A 22 10.02 -16.83 5.08
N GLN A 23 11.23 -16.46 4.67
CA GLN A 23 12.47 -16.92 5.30
C GLN A 23 12.68 -16.31 6.70
N GLN A 24 12.14 -15.12 6.95
CA GLN A 24 12.05 -14.51 8.30
C GLN A 24 10.88 -15.09 9.11
N VAL A 25 9.73 -15.40 8.48
CA VAL A 25 8.53 -15.98 9.13
C VAL A 25 8.80 -17.37 9.72
N ASN A 26 9.64 -18.19 9.08
CA ASN A 26 10.04 -19.48 9.63
C ASN A 26 10.92 -19.37 10.89
N ALA A 27 11.42 -18.17 11.21
CA ALA A 27 12.18 -17.88 12.42
C ALA A 27 11.36 -17.10 13.48
N TYR A 28 10.26 -16.44 13.10
CA TYR A 28 9.41 -15.66 14.01
C TYR A 28 7.93 -15.68 13.57
N SER A 29 7.06 -16.26 14.39
CA SER A 29 5.70 -16.69 14.06
C SER A 29 4.63 -15.59 13.98
N HIS A 30 4.99 -14.32 13.86
CA HIS A 30 4.04 -13.20 13.91
C HIS A 30 4.29 -12.12 12.87
N THR A 31 4.33 -12.50 11.58
CA THR A 31 4.21 -11.50 10.52
C THR A 31 2.74 -11.10 10.37
N SER A 32 2.46 -9.81 10.56
CA SER A 32 1.14 -9.21 10.42
C SER A 32 0.49 -9.64 9.09
N THR A 33 -0.67 -10.29 9.19
CA THR A 33 -1.50 -10.78 8.06
C THR A 33 -1.71 -9.71 6.98
N THR A 34 -1.72 -8.43 7.38
CA THR A 34 -1.86 -7.26 6.52
C THR A 34 -0.71 -7.07 5.53
N MET A 35 0.55 -7.30 5.94
CA MET A 35 1.71 -7.14 5.04
C MET A 35 1.75 -8.26 3.99
N LEU A 36 1.39 -9.49 4.38
CA LEU A 36 1.22 -10.60 3.45
C LEU A 36 0.10 -10.33 2.44
N GLY A 37 -1.00 -9.72 2.88
CA GLY A 37 -2.10 -9.32 2.01
C GLY A 37 -1.67 -8.37 0.88
N GLY A 38 -0.89 -7.33 1.22
CA GLY A 38 -0.39 -6.36 0.24
C GLY A 38 0.55 -6.98 -0.80
N VAL A 39 1.47 -7.85 -0.38
CA VAL A 39 2.39 -8.54 -1.29
C VAL A 39 1.63 -9.50 -2.21
N ASN A 40 0.65 -10.25 -1.70
CA ASN A 40 -0.18 -11.14 -2.51
C ASN A 40 -1.00 -10.35 -3.55
N LEU A 41 -1.51 -9.16 -3.19
CA LEU A 41 -2.18 -8.27 -4.12
C LEU A 41 -1.25 -7.81 -5.24
N LEU A 42 -0.02 -7.40 -4.91
CA LEU A 42 0.99 -6.99 -5.90
C LEU A 42 1.35 -8.14 -6.87
N ILE A 43 1.45 -9.37 -6.37
CA ILE A 43 1.63 -10.57 -7.21
C ILE A 43 0.45 -10.73 -8.17
N ALA A 44 -0.79 -10.65 -7.68
CA ALA A 44 -1.98 -10.78 -8.51
C ALA A 44 -2.04 -9.69 -9.59
N VAL A 45 -1.81 -8.43 -9.22
CA VAL A 45 -1.78 -7.29 -10.15
C VAL A 45 -0.69 -7.46 -11.21
N GLY A 46 0.53 -7.82 -10.81
CA GLY A 46 1.63 -8.05 -11.73
C GLY A 46 1.33 -9.18 -12.74
N ALA A 47 0.69 -10.26 -12.29
CA ALA A 47 0.28 -11.37 -13.14
C ALA A 47 -0.76 -10.95 -14.18
N ILE A 48 -1.78 -10.20 -13.76
CA ILE A 48 -2.81 -9.67 -14.65
C ILE A 48 -2.19 -8.77 -15.72
N ILE A 49 -1.33 -7.83 -15.32
CA ILE A 49 -0.65 -6.92 -16.26
C ILE A 49 0.19 -7.69 -17.28
N MET A 50 0.90 -8.73 -16.84
CA MET A 50 1.71 -9.61 -17.70
C MET A 50 0.84 -10.43 -18.68
N ILE A 51 -0.32 -10.91 -18.27
CA ILE A 51 -1.23 -11.65 -19.16
C ILE A 51 -1.85 -10.70 -20.19
N LEU A 52 -2.32 -9.53 -19.76
CA LEU A 52 -2.91 -8.52 -20.64
C LEU A 52 -1.91 -7.98 -21.66
N GLY A 53 -0.69 -7.70 -21.21
CA GLY A 53 0.40 -7.26 -22.09
C GLY A 53 0.70 -8.29 -23.19
N PHE A 54 0.66 -9.58 -22.86
CA PHE A 54 0.91 -10.67 -23.79
C PHE A 54 -0.24 -10.78 -24.79
N LEU A 55 -1.49 -10.80 -24.31
CA LEU A 55 -2.68 -10.88 -25.17
C LEU A 55 -2.77 -9.69 -26.12
N GLY A 56 -2.55 -8.47 -25.64
CA GLY A 56 -2.57 -7.27 -26.47
C GLY A 56 -1.44 -7.28 -27.51
N CYS A 57 -0.20 -7.60 -27.10
CA CYS A 57 0.96 -7.59 -27.99
C CYS A 57 0.89 -8.71 -29.04
N CYS A 58 0.67 -9.95 -28.60
CA CYS A 58 0.59 -11.10 -29.51
C CYS A 58 -0.69 -11.07 -30.35
N GLY A 59 -1.80 -10.58 -29.81
CA GLY A 59 -3.03 -10.40 -30.57
C GLY A 59 -2.87 -9.44 -31.75
N ALA A 60 -2.18 -8.32 -31.53
CA ALA A 60 -1.87 -7.36 -32.59
C ALA A 60 -0.87 -7.92 -33.62
N VAL A 61 0.24 -8.50 -33.16
CA VAL A 61 1.31 -9.00 -34.07
C VAL A 61 0.86 -10.20 -34.90
N LYS A 62 0.10 -11.13 -34.29
CA LYS A 62 -0.39 -12.34 -34.99
C LYS A 62 -1.70 -12.11 -35.73
N GLU A 63 -2.21 -10.87 -35.76
CA GLU A 63 -3.55 -10.54 -36.28
C GLU A 63 -4.63 -11.53 -35.76
N SER A 64 -4.56 -11.94 -34.49
CA SER A 64 -5.43 -12.98 -33.93
C SER A 64 -6.67 -12.38 -33.29
N ARG A 65 -7.82 -12.55 -33.96
CA ARG A 65 -9.13 -12.08 -33.49
C ARG A 65 -9.51 -12.59 -32.10
N CYS A 66 -9.20 -13.85 -31.79
CA CYS A 66 -9.52 -14.45 -30.50
C CYS A 66 -8.73 -13.78 -29.36
N MET A 67 -7.42 -13.57 -29.53
CA MET A 67 -6.59 -12.92 -28.52
C MET A 67 -6.99 -11.44 -28.30
N LEU A 68 -7.33 -10.72 -29.37
CA LEU A 68 -7.83 -9.35 -29.30
C LEU A 68 -9.18 -9.25 -28.56
N MET A 69 -10.10 -10.19 -28.79
CA MET A 69 -11.36 -10.26 -28.05
C MET A 69 -11.16 -10.56 -26.57
N LEU A 70 -10.27 -11.50 -26.23
CA LEU A 70 -9.95 -11.78 -24.83
C LEU A 70 -9.33 -10.56 -24.14
N PHE A 71 -8.42 -9.85 -24.82
CA PHE A 71 -7.85 -8.61 -24.33
C PHE A 71 -8.93 -7.52 -24.11
N PHE A 72 -9.84 -7.36 -25.07
CA PHE A 72 -10.96 -6.41 -24.96
C PHE A 72 -11.87 -6.73 -23.77
N ILE A 73 -12.32 -7.98 -23.64
CA ILE A 73 -13.21 -8.41 -22.55
C ILE A 73 -12.52 -8.18 -21.20
N ALA A 74 -11.23 -8.51 -21.09
CA ALA A 74 -10.51 -8.34 -19.85
C ALA A 74 -10.33 -6.86 -19.47
N LEU A 75 -9.99 -5.97 -20.42
CA LEU A 75 -9.94 -4.53 -20.17
C LEU A 75 -11.31 -3.97 -19.76
N LEU A 76 -12.39 -4.44 -20.40
CA LEU A 76 -13.75 -3.99 -20.07
C LEU A 76 -14.14 -4.38 -18.64
N LEU A 77 -13.80 -5.60 -18.21
CA LEU A 77 -14.03 -6.05 -16.85
C LEU A 77 -13.23 -5.24 -15.83
N ILE A 78 -11.97 -4.90 -16.13
CA ILE A 78 -11.16 -4.07 -15.23
C ILE A 78 -11.74 -2.66 -15.12
N LEU A 79 -12.19 -2.06 -16.22
CA LEU A 79 -12.84 -0.74 -16.21
C LEU A 79 -14.11 -0.74 -15.34
N ILE A 80 -14.94 -1.80 -15.43
CA ILE A 80 -16.13 -1.96 -14.59
C ILE A 80 -15.74 -2.10 -13.11
N LEU A 81 -14.74 -2.93 -12.80
CA LEU A 81 -14.25 -3.11 -11.44
C LEU A 81 -13.66 -1.81 -10.87
N GLN A 82 -12.94 -1.04 -11.69
CA GLN A 82 -12.36 0.23 -11.31
C GLN A 82 -13.45 1.26 -10.99
N MET A 83 -14.51 1.33 -11.81
CA MET A 83 -15.66 2.18 -11.55
C MET A 83 -16.37 1.78 -10.24
N ALA A 84 -16.62 0.48 -10.05
CA ALA A 84 -17.26 -0.03 -8.84
C ALA A 84 -16.43 0.27 -7.59
N ALA A 85 -15.12 0.04 -7.64
CA ALA A 85 -14.20 0.37 -6.55
C ALA A 85 -14.17 1.87 -6.25
N GLY A 86 -14.21 2.74 -7.27
CA GLY A 86 -14.33 4.18 -7.10
C GLY A 86 -15.62 4.60 -6.37
N ILE A 87 -16.76 4.01 -6.75
CA ILE A 87 -18.06 4.27 -6.10
C ILE A 87 -18.04 3.79 -4.65
N ILE A 88 -17.58 2.55 -4.42
CA ILE A 88 -17.48 1.98 -3.06
C ILE A 88 -16.54 2.84 -2.21
N GLY A 89 -15.38 3.22 -2.71
CA GLY A 89 -14.43 4.08 -2.00
C GLY A 89 -14.99 5.47 -1.68
N ALA A 90 -15.87 6.00 -2.52
CA ALA A 90 -16.54 7.28 -2.27
C ALA A 90 -17.64 7.17 -1.20
N VAL A 91 -18.45 6.11 -1.25
CA VAL A 91 -19.58 5.89 -0.33
C VAL A 91 -19.11 5.44 1.05
N TYR A 92 -18.12 4.54 1.11
CA TYR A 92 -17.71 3.88 2.35
C TYR A 92 -16.59 4.59 3.12
N LYS A 93 -16.34 5.87 2.85
CA LYS A 93 -15.33 6.67 3.58
C LYS A 93 -15.43 6.56 5.11
N PRO A 94 -16.60 6.71 5.76
CA PRO A 94 -16.67 6.63 7.21
C PRO A 94 -16.36 5.22 7.73
N GLN A 95 -16.69 4.16 6.97
CA GLN A 95 -16.34 2.79 7.35
C GLN A 95 -14.83 2.54 7.22
N VAL A 96 -14.16 3.15 6.24
CA VAL A 96 -12.69 3.10 6.14
C VAL A 96 -12.02 3.78 7.34
N GLU A 97 -12.54 4.93 7.80
CA GLU A 97 -12.05 5.59 9.01
C GLU A 97 -12.29 4.74 10.26
N ALA A 98 -13.44 4.05 10.36
CA ALA A 98 -13.72 3.12 11.45
C ALA A 98 -12.76 1.91 11.45
N ALA A 99 -12.54 1.30 10.28
CA ALA A 99 -11.58 0.21 10.12
C ALA A 99 -10.15 0.65 10.49
N PHE A 100 -9.75 1.86 10.07
CA PHE A 100 -8.46 2.43 10.45
C PHE A 100 -8.32 2.58 11.97
N ASN A 101 -9.36 3.08 12.66
CA ASN A 101 -9.34 3.20 14.12
C ASN A 101 -9.22 1.84 14.83
N LEU A 102 -9.83 0.78 14.29
CA LEU A 102 -9.67 -0.58 14.80
C LEU A 102 -8.21 -1.05 14.66
N THR A 103 -7.61 -0.83 13.49
CA THR A 103 -6.18 -1.15 13.26
C THR A 103 -5.26 -0.37 14.20
N LEU A 104 -5.56 0.91 14.47
CA LEU A 104 -4.81 1.68 15.47
C LEU A 104 -4.92 1.05 16.86
N SER A 105 -6.12 0.63 17.27
CA SER A 105 -6.34 -0.01 18.58
C SER A 105 -5.57 -1.33 18.73
N GLU A 106 -5.53 -2.14 17.68
CA GLU A 106 -4.73 -3.37 17.64
C GLU A 106 -3.22 -3.06 17.73
N GLY A 107 -2.76 -2.05 16.98
CA GLY A 107 -1.38 -1.58 17.05
C GLY A 107 -1.00 -1.08 18.46
N ILE A 108 -1.89 -0.34 19.14
CA ILE A 108 -1.64 0.09 20.53
C ILE A 108 -1.50 -1.13 21.44
N SER A 109 -2.32 -2.17 21.25
CA SER A 109 -2.25 -3.39 22.04
C SER A 109 -0.90 -4.12 21.83
N ALA A 110 -0.38 -4.11 20.60
CA ALA A 110 0.95 -4.61 20.27
C ALA A 110 2.09 -3.77 20.92
N LEU A 111 1.94 -2.44 20.98
CA LEU A 111 2.92 -1.55 21.64
C LEU A 111 2.96 -1.75 23.16
N GLN A 112 1.81 -2.02 23.79
CA GLN A 112 1.73 -2.25 25.24
C GLN A 112 2.10 -3.67 25.65
N SER A 113 2.12 -4.62 24.71
CA SER A 113 2.45 -6.01 24.98
C SER A 113 3.88 -6.17 25.52
N THR A 114 4.06 -7.04 26.52
CA THR A 114 5.37 -7.39 27.09
C THR A 114 5.90 -8.73 26.58
N THR A 115 5.14 -9.41 25.70
CA THR A 115 5.53 -10.70 25.12
C THR A 115 6.70 -10.50 24.17
N ALA A 116 7.65 -11.46 24.14
CA ALA A 116 8.81 -11.40 23.26
C ALA A 116 8.43 -11.20 21.78
N GLU A 117 7.33 -11.83 21.35
CA GLU A 117 6.77 -11.77 19.99
C GLU A 117 6.55 -10.35 19.46
N TYR A 118 6.24 -9.39 20.32
CA TYR A 118 5.96 -8.00 19.90
C TYR A 118 7.19 -7.10 19.93
N LYS A 119 8.35 -7.59 20.39
CA LYS A 119 9.58 -6.78 20.45
C LYS A 119 10.08 -6.38 19.06
N GLU A 120 10.06 -7.30 18.10
CA GLU A 120 10.45 -7.00 16.71
C GLU A 120 9.52 -5.92 16.11
N TYR A 121 8.21 -6.05 16.32
CA TYR A 121 7.23 -5.04 15.92
C TYR A 121 7.51 -3.67 16.57
N GLN A 122 7.81 -3.65 17.87
CA GLN A 122 8.12 -2.42 18.61
C GLN A 122 9.41 -1.75 18.10
N GLU A 123 10.45 -2.52 17.78
CA GLU A 123 11.71 -2.01 17.24
C GLU A 123 11.53 -1.43 15.83
N GLU A 124 10.81 -2.12 14.95
CA GLU A 124 10.48 -1.62 13.61
C GLU A 124 9.58 -0.38 13.69
N PHE A 125 8.60 -0.38 14.61
CA PHE A 125 7.75 0.78 14.83
C PHE A 125 8.54 1.99 15.33
N GLN A 126 9.55 1.81 16.18
CA GLN A 126 10.44 2.91 16.59
C GLN A 126 11.23 3.50 15.43
N LYS A 127 11.69 2.68 14.48
CA LYS A 127 12.33 3.19 13.25
C LYS A 127 11.35 4.03 12.45
N LEU A 128 10.10 3.59 12.34
CA LEU A 128 9.02 4.32 11.68
C LEU A 128 8.75 5.66 12.38
N GLN A 129 8.68 5.67 13.71
CA GLN A 129 8.50 6.88 14.51
C GLN A 129 9.61 7.90 14.28
N LYS A 130 10.87 7.45 14.20
CA LYS A 130 12.02 8.32 13.89
C LYS A 130 11.95 8.85 12.45
N MET A 131 11.60 8.00 11.49
CA MET A 131 11.48 8.36 10.08
C MET A 131 10.37 9.40 9.83
N TYR A 132 9.21 9.23 10.49
CA TYR A 132 8.04 10.10 10.32
C TYR A 132 7.90 11.17 11.40
N GLN A 133 8.88 11.27 12.31
CA GLN A 133 8.93 12.28 13.37
C GLN A 133 7.64 12.37 14.19
N CYS A 134 7.16 11.21 14.65
CA CYS A 134 5.90 11.04 15.36
C CYS A 134 6.06 10.11 16.57
N CYS A 135 5.15 10.21 17.54
CA CYS A 135 5.17 9.40 18.76
C CYS A 135 3.81 8.73 19.01
N GLY A 136 3.78 7.44 19.35
CA GLY A 136 2.55 6.67 19.51
C GLY A 136 1.72 6.54 18.23
N LEU A 137 0.58 5.88 18.35
CA LEU A 137 -0.40 5.70 17.28
C LEU A 137 -1.53 6.72 17.38
N LYS A 138 -2.11 6.90 18.57
CA LYS A 138 -3.27 7.77 18.81
C LYS A 138 -3.00 8.78 19.91
N ASP A 139 -2.70 8.32 21.13
CA ASP A 139 -2.56 9.15 22.32
C ASP A 139 -1.09 9.46 22.68
N GLY A 140 -0.18 9.24 21.74
CA GLY A 140 1.22 9.66 21.85
C GLY A 140 2.06 8.68 22.68
N PRO A 141 2.93 9.17 23.60
CA PRO A 141 3.74 8.28 24.43
C PRO A 141 2.90 7.35 25.32
N LYS A 142 1.65 7.72 25.62
CA LYS A 142 0.72 6.90 26.42
C LYS A 142 0.39 5.56 25.77
N ASP A 143 0.45 5.50 24.45
CA ASP A 143 0.17 4.26 23.70
C ASP A 143 1.19 3.15 24.00
N TRP A 144 2.37 3.49 24.50
CA TRP A 144 3.41 2.53 24.89
C TRP A 144 3.18 1.92 26.28
N GLY A 145 2.25 2.45 27.08
CA GLY A 145 1.97 1.97 28.43
C GLY A 145 3.24 1.84 29.28
N GLN A 146 3.42 0.69 29.94
CA GLN A 146 4.59 0.42 30.78
C GLN A 146 5.89 0.23 30.00
N ASN A 147 5.84 0.05 28.68
CA ASN A 147 7.04 -0.14 27.87
C ASN A 147 7.76 1.19 27.62
N PHE A 148 7.07 2.32 27.75
CA PHE A 148 7.64 3.65 27.58
C PHE A 148 8.85 3.90 28.50
N ASP A 149 8.72 3.55 29.78
CA ASP A 149 9.76 3.78 30.78
C ASP A 149 10.89 2.74 30.72
N LYS A 150 10.64 1.57 30.11
CA LYS A 150 11.62 0.49 30.00
C LYS A 150 12.64 0.73 28.88
N GLN A 151 12.30 1.56 27.90
CA GLN A 151 13.15 1.83 26.74
C GLN A 151 13.43 3.32 26.60
N ASN A 152 14.72 3.65 26.70
CA ASN A 152 15.18 5.04 26.79
C ASN A 152 15.25 5.78 25.45
N ASP A 153 14.79 5.15 24.36
CA ASP A 153 14.90 5.69 22.99
C ASP A 153 13.52 5.85 22.31
N ILE A 154 12.44 5.38 22.96
CA ILE A 154 11.08 5.48 22.41
C ILE A 154 10.73 6.96 22.15
N CYS A 155 10.25 7.24 20.95
CA CYS A 155 9.81 8.56 20.50
C CYS A 155 10.85 9.68 20.59
N GLN A 156 12.13 9.35 20.76
CA GLN A 156 13.17 10.36 21.00
C GLN A 156 13.25 11.37 19.87
N CYS A 157 13.12 12.65 20.22
CA CYS A 157 13.23 13.77 19.30
C CYS A 157 14.69 14.21 19.23
N GLU A 158 15.35 13.99 18.09
CA GLU A 158 16.70 14.52 17.84
C GLU A 158 16.56 15.95 17.31
N VAL A 159 16.74 16.92 18.21
CA VAL A 159 16.72 18.33 17.84
C VAL A 159 18.11 18.76 17.40
N GLU A 160 18.34 18.88 16.09
CA GLU A 160 19.59 19.47 15.58
C GLU A 160 19.58 21.02 15.62
N LYS A 161 18.42 21.68 15.73
CA LYS A 161 18.31 23.16 15.72
C LYS A 161 17.22 23.70 16.66
N PRO A 162 17.47 24.80 17.39
CA PRO A 162 16.57 25.34 18.43
C PRO A 162 15.29 26.03 17.90
N SER A 163 15.05 26.05 16.59
CA SER A 163 13.87 26.67 15.97
C SER A 163 12.67 25.73 15.78
N SER A 164 12.74 24.49 16.29
CA SER A 164 11.70 23.46 16.15
C SER A 164 10.90 23.22 17.44
N SER A 165 10.57 24.30 18.18
CA SER A 165 9.71 24.22 19.38
C SER A 165 8.33 23.60 19.13
N ASP A 166 7.88 23.58 17.87
CA ASP A 166 6.61 22.97 17.49
C ASP A 166 6.67 21.46 17.20
N LEU A 167 7.87 20.87 17.03
CA LEU A 167 8.03 19.46 16.66
C LEU A 167 8.12 18.54 17.89
N CYS A 168 8.81 19.00 18.94
CA CYS A 168 9.10 18.21 20.13
C CYS A 168 8.41 18.79 21.36
N ILE A 169 8.08 17.91 22.32
CA ILE A 169 7.58 18.28 23.64
C ILE A 169 8.39 17.55 24.72
N THR A 170 8.41 18.11 25.93
CA THR A 170 9.00 17.42 27.09
C THR A 170 7.95 16.54 27.76
N TYR A 171 8.24 15.24 27.87
CA TYR A 171 7.40 14.26 28.55
C TYR A 171 8.28 13.34 29.39
N GLY A 172 7.98 13.19 30.68
CA GLY A 172 8.79 12.36 31.59
C GLY A 172 10.27 12.80 31.69
N GLY A 173 10.57 14.08 31.49
CA GLY A 173 11.93 14.62 31.47
C GLY A 173 12.71 14.39 30.17
N ARG A 174 12.07 13.81 29.13
CA ARG A 174 12.67 13.52 27.82
C ARG A 174 12.03 14.36 26.71
N TYR A 175 12.78 14.69 25.66
CA TYR A 175 12.26 15.34 24.46
C TYR A 175 11.72 14.29 23.48
N ILE A 176 10.42 14.35 23.20
CA ILE A 176 9.74 13.40 22.32
C ILE A 176 8.97 14.12 21.22
N TYR A 177 8.68 13.43 20.11
CA TYR A 177 7.84 13.96 19.05
C TYR A 177 6.43 14.29 19.55
N LYS A 178 5.92 15.47 19.17
CA LYS A 178 4.63 16.01 19.61
C LYS A 178 3.44 15.32 18.97
N LYS A 179 3.54 14.98 17.68
CA LYS A 179 2.41 14.45 16.88
C LYS A 179 2.28 12.95 16.99
N SER A 180 1.05 12.44 16.95
CA SER A 180 0.81 11.00 16.87
C SER A 180 1.03 10.46 15.47
N CYS A 181 1.56 9.23 15.35
CA CYS A 181 1.79 8.63 14.04
C CYS A 181 0.48 8.38 13.30
N GLY A 182 -0.63 8.11 13.99
CA GLY A 182 -1.94 7.99 13.36
C GLY A 182 -2.40 9.29 12.69
N GLU A 183 -2.14 10.45 13.29
CA GLU A 183 -2.41 11.75 12.66
C GLU A 183 -1.54 11.96 11.42
N VAL A 184 -0.24 11.69 11.52
CA VAL A 184 0.71 11.83 10.41
C VAL A 184 0.35 10.89 9.25
N ILE A 185 0.05 9.62 9.56
CA ILE A 185 -0.37 8.61 8.57
C ILE A 185 -1.69 9.02 7.93
N MET A 186 -2.71 9.43 8.70
CA MET A 186 -3.99 9.86 8.13
C MET A 186 -3.87 11.09 7.24
N LYS A 187 -3.01 12.04 7.62
CA LYS A 187 -2.70 13.19 6.79
C LYS A 187 -2.03 12.76 5.49
N GLN A 188 -1.01 11.91 5.58
CA GLN A 188 -0.31 11.38 4.41
C GLN A 188 -1.24 10.62 3.46
N VAL A 189 -2.14 9.79 4.01
CA VAL A 189 -3.15 9.06 3.24
C VAL A 189 -4.07 10.05 2.54
N ARG A 190 -4.61 11.06 3.25
CA ARG A 190 -5.50 12.07 2.68
C ARG A 190 -4.84 12.84 1.53
N ASP A 191 -3.59 13.25 1.71
CA ASP A 191 -2.86 13.98 0.68
C ASP A 191 -2.56 13.08 -0.53
N SER A 192 -2.27 11.79 -0.27
CA SER A 192 -2.04 10.80 -1.33
C SER A 192 -3.32 10.40 -2.08
N LEU A 193 -4.51 10.52 -1.47
CA LEU A 193 -5.78 10.18 -2.12
C LEU A 193 -5.99 10.96 -3.43
N VAL A 194 -5.58 12.23 -3.47
CA VAL A 194 -5.68 13.04 -4.69
C VAL A 194 -4.83 12.44 -5.81
N ILE A 195 -3.60 12.03 -5.49
CA ILE A 195 -2.69 11.39 -6.44
C ILE A 195 -3.27 10.05 -6.90
N ILE A 196 -3.80 9.23 -5.98
CA ILE A 196 -4.42 7.93 -6.30
C ILE A 196 -5.62 8.13 -7.24
N MET A 197 -6.48 9.11 -6.98
CA MET A 197 -7.59 9.44 -7.87
C MET A 197 -7.09 9.87 -9.26
N GLY A 198 -6.01 10.65 -9.33
CA GLY A 198 -5.37 11.02 -10.59
C GLY A 198 -4.83 9.82 -11.37
N ILE A 199 -4.13 8.89 -10.70
CA ILE A 199 -3.63 7.66 -11.32
C ILE A 199 -4.78 6.81 -11.82
N ALA A 200 -5.83 6.62 -11.02
CA ALA A 200 -7.01 5.87 -11.43
C ALA A 200 -7.66 6.48 -12.69
N PHE A 201 -7.87 7.79 -12.71
CA PHE A 201 -8.40 8.46 -13.89
C PHE A 201 -7.52 8.25 -15.13
N GLY A 202 -6.20 8.39 -14.99
CA GLY A 202 -5.25 8.10 -16.06
C GLY A 202 -5.33 6.66 -16.58
N LEU A 203 -5.45 5.68 -15.68
CA LEU A 203 -5.64 4.28 -16.05
C LEU A 203 -6.93 4.08 -16.84
N ALA A 204 -8.05 4.67 -16.42
CA ALA A 204 -9.33 4.55 -17.14
C ALA A 204 -9.23 5.09 -18.57
N VAL A 205 -8.52 6.22 -18.78
CA VAL A 205 -8.29 6.77 -20.13
C VAL A 205 -7.47 5.80 -20.98
N VAL A 206 -6.39 5.24 -20.44
CA VAL A 206 -5.55 4.26 -21.15
C VAL A 206 -6.33 3.00 -21.50
N GLU A 207 -7.19 2.52 -20.60
CA GLU A 207 -8.08 1.37 -20.84
C GLU A 207 -9.06 1.64 -21.97
N ILE A 208 -9.72 2.80 -21.99
CA ILE A 208 -10.64 3.19 -23.06
C ILE A 208 -9.92 3.21 -24.41
N LEU A 209 -8.71 3.78 -24.47
CA LEU A 209 -7.90 3.75 -25.69
C LEU A 209 -7.57 2.31 -26.11
N GLY A 210 -7.20 1.45 -25.16
CA GLY A 210 -6.97 0.03 -25.40
C GLY A 210 -8.19 -0.71 -25.96
N LEU A 211 -9.39 -0.42 -25.44
CA LEU A 211 -10.65 -0.96 -25.92
C LEU A 211 -10.95 -0.52 -27.37
N VAL A 212 -10.80 0.78 -27.65
CA VAL A 212 -11.01 1.35 -29.00
C VAL A 212 -10.04 0.75 -30.01
N PHE A 213 -8.75 0.67 -29.68
CA PHE A 213 -7.74 0.09 -30.58
C PHE A 213 -7.96 -1.40 -30.80
N SER A 214 -8.30 -2.16 -29.74
CA SER A 214 -8.56 -3.59 -29.87
C SER A 214 -9.73 -3.86 -30.81
N MET A 215 -10.84 -3.13 -30.66
CA MET A 215 -12.01 -3.30 -31.53
C MET A 215 -11.74 -2.85 -32.97
N THR A 216 -11.02 -1.75 -33.15
CA THR A 216 -10.66 -1.27 -34.50
C THR A 216 -9.81 -2.30 -35.23
N LEU A 217 -8.79 -2.87 -34.57
CA LEU A 217 -7.95 -3.93 -35.13
C LEU A 217 -8.76 -5.21 -35.39
N TYR A 218 -9.63 -5.61 -34.45
CA TYR A 218 -10.50 -6.77 -34.61
C TYR A 218 -11.37 -6.65 -35.87
N CYS A 219 -12.00 -5.48 -36.09
CA CYS A 219 -12.82 -5.21 -37.28
C CYS A 219 -12.00 -5.14 -38.58
N GLN A 220 -10.78 -4.60 -38.55
CA GLN A 220 -9.91 -4.56 -39.72
C GLN A 220 -9.45 -5.96 -40.15
N ILE A 221 -9.02 -6.79 -39.20
CA ILE A 221 -8.73 -8.21 -39.46
C ILE A 221 -10.00 -8.93 -39.88
N GLY A 222 -11.14 -8.50 -39.32
CA GLY A 222 -12.54 -8.76 -39.72
C GLY A 222 -12.80 -8.80 -41.23
N SER A 223 -12.31 -7.75 -41.87
CA SER A 223 -12.64 -7.35 -43.24
C SER A 223 -11.61 -7.78 -44.29
N LYS A 224 -10.44 -8.30 -43.87
CA LYS A 224 -9.49 -9.00 -44.74
C LYS A 224 -9.98 -10.43 -45.00
#